data_AF-A0A7C5WS82-F1
#
_entry.id   AF-A0A7C5WS82-F1
#
_cell.length_a   1.000
_cell.length_b   1.000
_cell.length_c   1.000
_cell.angle_alpha   90.00
_cell.angle_beta   90.00
_cell.angle_gamma   90.00
#
_symmetry.space_group_name_H-M   'P 1'
#
loop_
_entity.id
_entity.type
_entity.pdbx_description
1 polymer ?
#
loop_
_entity_poly.entity_id
_entity_poly.type
_entity_poly.pdbx_seq_one_letter_code
_entity_poly.pdbx_strand_id
1 'polypeptide(L)' 'MFRNSRSRRVCIKVLRRPFKYWFPGGNFVKEIVRNYKEYLDNGSIIAISEKAVSIALGNIYDEST' A
#
# COMPACT_ATOMS: atom_id res chain seq x y z
N MET A 1 -5.06 5.43 39.04
CA MET A 1 -4.26 5.49 37.79
C MET A 1 -5.22 5.55 36.61
N PHE A 2 -5.34 6.71 35.96
CA PHE A 2 -6.29 6.94 34.87
C PHE A 2 -5.84 6.21 33.61
N ARG A 3 -6.52 5.12 33.24
CA ARG A 3 -6.37 4.48 31.92
C ARG A 3 -7.18 5.30 30.91
N ASN A 4 -6.57 6.36 30.42
CA ASN A 4 -7.18 7.27 29.45
C ASN A 4 -7.30 6.54 28.10
N SER A 5 -8.45 5.93 27.84
CA SER A 5 -8.79 5.31 26.55
C SER A 5 -9.03 6.42 25.53
N ARG A 6 -7.94 6.92 24.92
CA ARG A 6 -8.01 7.86 23.80
C ARG A 6 -8.60 7.10 22.60
N SER A 7 -9.90 7.29 22.37
CA SER A 7 -10.57 6.88 21.14
C SER A 7 -9.81 7.47 19.94
N ARG A 8 -9.01 6.64 19.26
CA ARG A 8 -8.28 7.05 18.06
C ARG A 8 -9.32 7.20 16.95
N ARG A 9 -9.66 8.43 16.58
CA ARG A 9 -10.49 8.68 15.38
C ARG A 9 -9.69 8.22 14.17
N VAL A 10 -10.08 7.11 13.57
CA VAL A 10 -9.50 6.64 12.30
C VAL A 10 -10.12 7.45 11.19
N CYS A 11 -9.33 8.29 10.52
CA CYS A 11 -9.77 9.01 9.32
C CYS A 11 -9.41 8.17 8.10
N ILE A 12 -10.42 7.58 7.45
CA ILE A 12 -10.24 6.80 6.23
C ILE A 12 -10.46 7.74 5.05
N LYS A 13 -9.42 7.93 4.22
CA LYS A 13 -9.52 8.66 2.95
C LYS A 13 -9.31 7.68 1.82
N VAL A 14 -10.29 7.56 0.92
CA VAL A 14 -10.18 6.75 -0.28
C VAL A 14 -9.49 7.58 -1.35
N LEU A 15 -8.30 7.15 -1.77
CA LEU A 15 -7.47 7.88 -2.72
C LEU A 15 -7.09 6.95 -3.88
N ARG A 16 -7.57 7.27 -5.08
CA ARG A 16 -7.24 6.53 -6.31
C ARG A 16 -6.21 7.32 -7.11
N ARG A 17 -5.03 6.74 -7.34
CA ARG A 17 -3.99 7.30 -8.21
C ARG A 17 -3.66 6.30 -9.32
N PRO A 18 -3.38 6.77 -10.55
CA PRO A 18 -2.89 5.90 -11.61
C PRO A 18 -1.46 5.47 -11.27
N PHE A 19 -1.19 4.17 -11.41
CA PHE A 19 0.14 3.58 -11.26
C PHE A 19 0.64 3.09 -12.61
N LYS A 20 1.97 2.99 -12.75
CA LYS A 20 2.54 2.27 -13.88
C LYS A 20 2.34 0.77 -13.69
N TYR A 21 2.46 0.02 -14.78
CA TYR A 21 2.48 -1.44 -14.68
C TYR A 21 3.64 -1.88 -13.79
N TRP A 22 3.35 -2.73 -12.81
CA TRP A 22 4.37 -3.26 -11.91
C TRP A 22 5.04 -4.46 -12.58
N PHE A 23 6.35 -4.37 -12.68
CA PHE A 23 7.18 -5.46 -13.19
C PHE A 23 7.94 -6.11 -12.03
N PRO A 24 8.21 -7.42 -12.12
CA PRO A 24 9.09 -8.11 -11.18
C PRO A 24 10.42 -7.36 -11.02
N GLY A 25 10.85 -7.17 -9.77
CA GLY A 25 12.11 -6.46 -9.46
C GLY A 25 12.00 -4.92 -9.46
N GLY A 26 10.81 -4.37 -9.74
CA GLY A 26 10.53 -2.94 -9.61
C GLY A 26 10.40 -2.50 -8.13
N ASN A 27 10.80 -1.27 -7.81
CA ASN A 27 10.62 -0.71 -6.47
C ASN A 27 9.22 -0.06 -6.32
N PHE A 28 8.20 -0.90 -6.24
CA PHE A 28 6.80 -0.49 -6.08
C PHE A 28 6.55 0.31 -4.80
N VAL A 29 7.26 0.00 -3.70
CA VAL A 29 7.15 0.75 -2.43
C VAL A 29 7.55 2.21 -2.63
N LYS A 30 8.69 2.47 -3.29
CA LYS A 30 9.15 3.82 -3.59
C LYS A 30 8.17 4.56 -4.51
N GLU A 31 7.57 3.87 -5.47
CA GLU A 31 6.55 4.45 -6.34
C GLU A 31 5.28 4.84 -5.57
N ILE A 32 4.79 3.98 -4.69
CA ILE A 32 3.62 4.26 -3.83
C ILE A 32 3.91 5.45 -2.92
N VAL A 33 5.03 5.43 -2.19
CA VAL A 33 5.40 6.52 -1.27
C VAL A 33 5.54 7.83 -2.03
N ARG A 34 6.12 7.82 -3.25
CA ARG A 34 6.23 9.02 -4.08
C ARG A 34 4.87 9.57 -4.52
N ASN A 35 3.96 8.70 -4.95
CA ASN A 35 2.63 9.12 -5.43
C ASN A 35 1.71 9.62 -4.30
N TYR A 36 1.92 9.12 -3.07
CA TYR A 36 1.07 9.44 -1.92
C TYR A 36 1.77 10.33 -0.89
N LYS A 37 2.96 10.85 -1.17
CA LYS A 37 3.79 11.62 -0.22
C LYS A 37 3.03 12.76 0.48
N GLU A 38 2.16 13.45 -0.24
CA GLU A 38 1.38 14.58 0.30
C GLU A 38 0.24 14.15 1.24
N TYR A 39 -0.09 12.85 1.28
CA TYR A 39 -1.17 12.27 2.07
C TYR A 39 -0.67 11.31 3.16
N LEU A 40 0.60 10.91 3.11
CA LEU A 40 1.21 9.99 4.06
C LEU A 40 1.81 10.75 5.23
N ASP A 41 1.31 10.47 6.42
CA ASP A 41 1.88 10.91 7.70
C ASP A 41 2.49 9.73 8.47
N ASN A 42 3.28 10.00 9.50
CA ASN A 42 3.86 8.97 10.35
C ASN A 42 2.76 8.14 11.03
N GLY A 43 2.83 6.82 10.88
CA GLY A 43 1.80 5.89 11.37
C GLY A 43 0.63 5.67 10.40
N SER A 44 0.69 6.21 9.19
CA SER A 44 -0.24 5.86 8.12
C SER A 44 -0.10 4.39 7.72
N ILE A 45 -1.22 3.73 7.48
CA ILE A 45 -1.27 2.33 7.05
C ILE A 45 -1.68 2.30 5.57
N ILE A 46 -0.90 1.59 4.75
CA ILE A 46 -1.21 1.36 3.34
C ILE A 46 -1.65 -0.09 3.19
N ALA A 47 -2.85 -0.31 2.66
CA ALA A 47 -3.35 -1.63 2.30
C ALA A 47 -3.17 -1.85 0.80
N ILE A 48 -2.62 -3.00 0.43
CA ILE A 48 -2.38 -3.42 -0.96
C ILE A 48 -2.95 -4.82 -1.12
N SER A 49 -3.53 -5.13 -2.28
CA SER A 49 -3.94 -6.50 -2.57
C SER A 49 -2.74 -7.42 -2.66
N GLU A 50 -2.88 -8.65 -2.15
CA GLU A 50 -1.86 -9.69 -2.27
C GLU A 50 -1.44 -9.90 -3.74
N LYS A 51 -2.41 -9.92 -4.65
CA LYS A 51 -2.17 -10.04 -6.10
C LYS A 51 -1.18 -9.00 -6.63
N ALA A 52 -1.30 -7.74 -6.21
CA ALA A 52 -0.41 -6.69 -6.67
C ALA A 52 1.01 -6.89 -6.10
N VAL A 53 1.12 -7.36 -4.85
CA VAL A 53 2.41 -7.73 -4.25
C VAL A 53 3.04 -8.91 -5.00
N SER A 54 2.27 -9.95 -5.35
CA SER A 54 2.77 -11.11 -6.11
C SER A 54 3.32 -10.73 -7.48
N ILE A 55 2.64 -9.83 -8.21
CA ILE A 55 3.14 -9.31 -9.50
C ILE A 55 4.48 -8.57 -9.29
N ALA A 56 4.55 -7.69 -8.29
CA ALA A 56 5.75 -6.91 -8.03
C ALA A 56 6.95 -7.77 -7.56
N LEU A 57 6.67 -8.88 -6.88
CA LEU A 57 7.66 -9.87 -6.45
C LEU A 57 8.02 -10.89 -7.55
N GLY A 58 7.29 -10.91 -8.67
CA GLY A 58 7.49 -11.91 -9.73
C GLY A 58 6.95 -13.30 -9.40
N ASN A 59 6.06 -13.41 -8.41
CA ASN A 59 5.34 -14.63 -8.07
C ASN A 59 4.15 -14.82 -9.03
N ILE A 60 4.44 -14.82 -10.33
CA ILE A 60 3.45 -15.01 -11.39
C ILE A 60 3.47 -16.50 -11.74
N TYR A 61 2.37 -17.19 -11.46
CA TYR A 61 2.18 -18.57 -11.83
C TYR A 61 1.45 -18.64 -13.18
N ASP A 62 1.95 -19.45 -14.11
CA ASP A 62 1.27 -19.72 -15.37
C ASP A 62 0.28 -20.88 -15.17
N GLU A 63 -1.02 -20.58 -15.28
CA GLU A 63 -2.10 -21.55 -15.11
C GLU A 63 -2.36 -22.41 -16.37
N SER A 64 -1.53 -22.24 -17.42
CA SER A 64 -1.69 -22.95 -18.70
C SER A 64 -1.16 -24.39 -18.71
N THR A 65 -0.70 -24.91 -17.56
CA THR A 65 -0.20 -26.29 -17.39
C THR A 65 -1.18 -27.10 -16.56
#